data_AF-A0A856MMD7-F1
#
_entry.id   AF-A0A856MMD7-F1
#
_cell.length_a   1.000
_cell.length_b   1.000
_cell.length_c   1.000
_cell.angle_alpha   90.00
_cell.angle_beta   90.00
_cell.angle_gamma   90.00
#
_symmetry.space_group_name_H-M   'P 1'
#
loop_
_entity.id
_entity.type
_entity.pdbx_description
1 polymer ?
#
loop_
_entity_poly.entity_id
_entity_poly.type
_entity_poly.pdbx_seq_one_letter_code
_entity_poly.pdbx_strand_id
1 'polypeptide(L)' 'MESVAYILVLTLAIGTLFFAIAFREPPRIQKKEEK' A
#
# COMPACT_ATOMS: atom_id res chain seq x y z
N MET A 1 -9.42 21.50 -18.00
CA MET A 1 -8.91 21.23 -16.63
C MET A 1 -8.49 19.77 -16.44
N GLU A 2 -8.07 19.10 -17.51
CA GLU A 2 -7.94 17.63 -17.60
C GLU A 2 -6.58 17.18 -17.03
N SER A 3 -5.52 17.94 -17.28
CA SER A 3 -4.18 17.65 -16.76
C SER A 3 -4.11 17.61 -15.24
N VAL A 4 -4.87 18.48 -14.57
CA VAL A 4 -4.95 18.50 -13.10
C VAL A 4 -5.56 17.19 -12.58
N ALA A 5 -6.61 16.69 -13.23
CA ALA A 5 -7.22 15.43 -12.86
C ALA A 5 -6.26 14.24 -13.07
N TYR A 6 -5.53 14.19 -14.19
CA TYR A 6 -4.56 13.11 -14.44
C TYR A 6 -3.43 13.10 -13.41
N ILE A 7 -2.87 14.27 -13.08
CA ILE A 7 -1.80 14.40 -12.09
C ILE A 7 -2.31 14.01 -10.70
N LEU A 8 -3.52 14.46 -10.34
CA LEU A 8 -4.12 14.15 -9.06
C LEU A 8 -4.36 12.64 -8.91
N VAL A 9 -4.94 12.00 -9.90
CA VAL A 9 -5.20 10.55 -9.89
C VAL A 9 -3.88 9.77 -9.81
N LEU A 10 -2.88 10.14 -10.61
CA LEU A 10 -1.57 9.49 -10.59
C LEU A 10 -0.90 9.63 -9.21
N THR A 11 -0.92 10.83 -8.64
CA THR A 11 -0.31 11.13 -7.34
C THR A 11 -0.99 10.33 -6.23
N LEU A 12 -2.32 10.27 -6.23
CA LEU A 12 -3.07 9.48 -5.26
C LEU A 12 -2.80 7.98 -5.42
N ALA A 13 -2.75 7.47 -6.66
CA ALA A 13 -2.47 6.06 -6.92
C ALA A 13 -1.07 5.65 -6.41
N ILE A 14 -0.04 6.44 -6.71
CA ILE A 14 1.33 6.19 -6.21
C ILE A 14 1.37 6.30 -4.68
N GLY A 15 0.70 7.31 -4.11
CA GLY A 15 0.58 7.45 -2.66
C GLY A 15 -0.05 6.22 -2.01
N THR A 16 -1.18 5.74 -2.52
CA THR A 16 -1.84 4.53 -2.02
C THR A 16 -0.92 3.32 -2.06
N LEU A 17 -0.19 3.10 -3.16
CA LEU A 17 0.76 1.99 -3.27
C LEU A 17 1.91 2.12 -2.27
N PHE A 18 2.46 3.32 -2.07
CA PHE A 18 3.49 3.58 -1.07
C PHE A 18 3.00 3.24 0.34
N PHE A 19 1.82 3.74 0.74
CA PHE A 19 1.26 3.47 2.06
C PHE A 19 0.93 1.98 2.25
N ALA A 20 0.44 1.30 1.21
CA ALA A 20 0.18 -0.13 1.24
C ALA A 20 1.46 -0.98 1.45
N ILE A 21 2.64 -0.47 1.09
CA ILE A 21 3.91 -1.16 1.31
C ILE A 21 4.51 -0.76 2.66
N ALA A 22 4.59 0.54 2.94
CA ALA A 22 5.27 1.08 4.11
C ALA A 22 4.53 0.78 5.42
N PHE A 23 3.19 0.69 5.39
CA PHE A 23 2.35 0.53 6.58
C PHE A 23 1.47 -0.72 6.54
N ARG A 24 1.82 -1.73 5.74
CA ARG A 24 1.12 -3.03 5.83
C ARG A 24 1.37 -3.67 7.19
N GLU A 25 0.36 -4.38 7.69
CA GLU A 25 0.54 -5.24 8.85
C GLU A 25 1.66 -6.25 8.57
N PRO A 26 2.62 -6.41 9.49
CA PRO A 26 3.65 -7.43 9.33
C PRO A 26 2.98 -8.81 9.26
N PRO A 27 3.52 -9.73 8.45
CA PRO A 27 2.97 -11.07 8.34
C PRO A 27 2.98 -11.74 9.72
N ARG A 28 1.81 -12.23 10.15
CA ARG A 28 1.68 -12.96 11.42
C ARG A 28 2.21 -14.38 11.22
N ILE A 29 3.40 -14.66 11.72
CA ILE A 29 4.01 -15.99 11.66
C ILE A 29 3.35 -16.86 12.73
N GLN A 30 2.45 -17.77 12.32
CA GLN A 30 2.02 -18.86 13.20
C GLN A 30 3.16 -19.90 13.26
N LYS A 31 3.93 -19.91 14.35
CA LYS A 31 4.78 -21.07 14.64
C LYS A 31 3.85 -22.25 14.89
N LYS A 32 3.91 -23.29 14.04
CA LYS A 32 3.39 -24.60 14.44
C LYS A 32 4.21 -25.04 15.65
N GLU A 33 3.57 -25.13 16.80
CA GLU A 33 4.15 -25.84 17.94
C GLU A 33 4.40 -27.27 17.47
N GLU A 34 5.67 -27.59 17.27
CA GLU A 34 6.12 -28.97 17.11
C GLU A 34 5.92 -29.63 18.47
N LYS A 35 4.84 -30.42 18.57
CA LYS A 35 4.55 -31.29 19.72
C LYS A 35 5.53 -32.45 19.76
#